data_AF-A0A4Y8DI63-F1
#
_entry.id   AF-A0A4Y8DI63-F1
#
_cell.length_a   1.000
_cell.length_b   1.000
_cell.length_c   1.000
_cell.angle_alpha   90.00
_cell.angle_beta   90.00
_cell.angle_gamma   90.00
#
_symmetry.space_group_name_H-M   'P 1'
#
loop_
_entity.id
_entity.type
_entity.pdbx_description
1 polymer ?
#
loop_
_entity_poly.entity_id
_entity_poly.type
_entity_poly.pdbx_seq_one_letter_code
_entity_poly.pdbx_strand_id
1 'polypeptide(L)'
;MKLRLTIPRGIILIKVNGGCCKIHKELLADSRFFKDLGYFQTFKLDEECETIDYFVQWLYTPGHFVKVPEIKTVLRLCTFADTIGFPKLQNYSMDFTQDHYLRNAKFMGLDELKYVFEATGAAHMEDSPLREFCVAQLHFQNNNDDISAVIRFLQTFPIAINAYLEYEAETCCDMDRNHDPRSRERFPCEFHVHVPGSKRNACQIKLE
;
A
#
# COMPACT_ATOMS: atom_id res chain seq x y z
N MET A 1 37.42 14.60 15.07
CA MET A 1 36.53 14.30 16.23
C MET A 1 35.31 13.55 15.71
N LYS A 2 35.20 12.23 15.91
CA LYS A 2 34.01 11.45 15.52
C LYS A 2 33.03 11.45 16.69
N LEU A 3 31.96 12.24 16.61
CA LEU A 3 30.85 12.19 17.57
C LEU A 3 30.20 10.80 17.48
N ARG A 4 30.40 9.98 18.51
CA ARG A 4 29.61 8.76 18.70
C ARG A 4 28.23 9.18 19.19
N LEU A 5 27.25 9.19 18.30
CA LEU A 5 25.84 9.32 18.64
C LEU A 5 25.43 8.07 19.44
N THR A 6 25.35 8.20 20.75
CA THR A 6 24.70 7.21 21.62
C THR A 6 23.20 7.29 21.39
N ILE A 7 22.62 6.26 20.78
CA ILE A 7 21.17 6.16 20.59
C ILE A 7 20.57 5.61 21.91
N PRO A 8 19.58 6.30 22.52
CA PRO A 8 18.92 5.81 23.72
C PRO A 8 18.30 4.42 23.51
N ARG A 9 18.31 3.58 24.56
CA ARG A 9 17.58 2.30 24.54
C ARG A 9 16.10 2.58 24.26
N GLY A 10 15.55 1.94 23.22
CA GLY A 10 14.17 2.15 22.80
C GLY A 10 13.98 3.08 21.59
N ILE A 11 15.05 3.64 21.02
CA ILE A 11 15.00 4.43 19.78
C ILE A 11 15.69 3.65 18.66
N ILE A 12 15.07 3.64 17.48
CA ILE A 12 15.65 3.14 16.23
C ILE A 12 15.95 4.33 15.33
N LEU A 13 17.12 4.32 14.70
CA LEU A 13 17.51 5.27 13.66
C LEU A 13 17.23 4.66 12.28
N ILE A 14 16.38 5.28 11.49
CA ILE A 14 16.20 4.94 10.07
C ILE A 14 17.05 5.91 9.26
N LYS A 15 17.97 5.39 8.46
CA LYS A 15 18.75 6.14 7.47
C LYS A 15 18.07 6.01 6.11
N VAL A 16 17.84 7.13 5.46
CA VAL A 16 17.19 7.23 4.15
C VAL A 16 18.11 8.00 3.21
N ASN A 17 17.81 7.98 1.91
CA ASN A 17 18.59 8.76 0.94
C ASN A 17 18.40 10.26 1.21
N GLY A 18 19.42 10.90 1.78
CA GLY A 18 19.40 12.33 2.12
C GLY A 18 19.09 12.67 3.58
N GLY A 19 18.90 11.67 4.46
CA GLY A 19 18.57 11.96 5.86
C GLY A 19 18.60 10.79 6.83
N CYS A 20 18.23 11.08 8.07
CA CYS A 20 17.95 10.05 9.07
C CYS A 20 16.82 10.50 10.00
N CYS A 21 15.92 9.59 10.36
CA CYS A 21 14.84 9.83 11.31
C CYS A 21 14.97 8.90 12.53
N LYS A 22 14.49 9.39 13.67
CA LYS A 22 14.48 8.64 14.94
C LYS A 22 13.04 8.27 15.29
N ILE A 23 12.82 6.99 15.57
CA ILE A 23 11.48 6.48 15.92
C ILE A 23 11.55 5.69 17.22
N HIS A 24 10.46 5.74 18.00
CA HIS A 24 10.33 4.91 19.19
C HIS A 24 10.05 3.46 18.77
N LYS A 25 10.85 2.55 19.32
CA LYS A 25 10.85 1.12 18.98
C LYS A 25 9.47 0.50 19.19
N GLU A 26 8.75 0.90 20.24
CA GLU A 26 7.39 0.44 20.56
C GLU A 26 6.36 0.67 19.45
N LEU A 27 6.51 1.71 18.63
CA LEU A 27 5.58 2.01 17.53
C LEU A 27 5.65 1.00 16.39
N LEU A 28 6.73 0.20 16.33
CA LEU A 28 6.92 -0.82 15.32
C LEU A 28 6.55 -2.23 15.78
N ALA A 29 6.01 -2.41 17.00
CA ALA A 29 5.80 -3.72 17.61
C ALA A 29 4.97 -4.70 16.75
N ASP A 30 4.10 -4.17 15.88
CA ASP A 30 3.24 -4.96 15.00
C ASP A 30 3.84 -5.25 13.60
N SER A 31 5.04 -4.75 13.29
CA SER A 31 5.72 -5.02 12.01
C SER A 31 6.53 -6.31 12.06
N ARG A 32 6.57 -7.09 10.96
CA ARG A 32 7.51 -8.22 10.84
C ARG A 32 8.96 -7.72 10.89
N PHE A 33 9.20 -6.56 10.29
CA PHE A 33 10.47 -5.84 10.35
C PHE A 33 11.03 -5.76 11.78
N PHE A 34 10.18 -5.53 12.79
CA PHE A 34 10.58 -5.48 14.20
C PHE A 34 11.10 -6.80 14.76
N LYS A 35 10.53 -7.93 14.34
CA LYS A 35 10.95 -9.25 14.80
C LYS A 35 12.36 -9.58 14.31
N ASP A 36 12.67 -9.16 13.08
CA ASP A 36 13.98 -9.38 12.45
C ASP A 36 15.05 -8.36 12.91
N LEU A 37 14.58 -7.22 13.43
CA LEU A 37 15.36 -6.09 13.94
C LEU A 37 16.28 -6.44 15.13
N GLY A 38 15.91 -7.43 15.95
CA GLY A 38 16.70 -7.91 17.08
C GLY A 38 17.27 -6.79 17.97
N TYR A 39 18.62 -6.74 18.07
CA TYR A 39 19.39 -5.76 18.85
C TYR A 39 19.83 -4.51 18.07
N PHE A 40 19.59 -4.45 16.76
CA PHE A 40 20.09 -3.38 15.92
C PHE A 40 19.30 -2.07 16.15
N GLN A 41 20.01 -0.95 16.28
CA GLN A 41 19.43 0.39 16.52
C GLN A 41 19.49 1.29 15.29
N THR A 42 19.93 0.78 14.13
CA THR A 42 20.07 1.59 12.91
C THR A 42 19.80 0.76 11.65
N PHE A 43 18.96 1.29 10.76
CA PHE A 43 18.57 0.66 9.50
C PHE A 43 18.81 1.61 8.34
N LYS A 44 19.06 1.06 7.15
CA LYS A 44 19.09 1.85 5.92
C LYS A 44 17.94 1.38 5.04
N LEU A 45 17.07 2.29 4.66
CA LEU A 45 16.00 2.08 3.70
C LEU A 45 16.37 2.81 2.41
N ASP A 46 16.14 2.16 1.28
CA ASP A 46 16.29 2.75 -0.05
C ASP A 46 14.97 3.42 -0.48
N GLU A 47 14.46 4.28 0.39
CA GLU A 47 13.18 4.97 0.23
C GLU A 47 13.40 6.48 0.12
N GLU A 48 12.49 7.15 -0.60
CA GLU A 48 12.46 8.61 -0.66
C GLU A 48 12.11 9.20 0.72
N CYS A 49 12.73 10.33 1.07
CA CYS A 49 12.49 11.00 2.35
C CYS A 49 11.00 11.27 2.61
N GLU A 50 10.24 11.64 1.56
CA GLU A 50 8.82 11.97 1.69
C GLU A 50 7.98 10.78 2.20
N THR A 51 8.13 9.60 1.60
CA THR A 51 7.42 8.39 2.02
C THR A 51 7.69 8.08 3.49
N ILE A 52 8.94 8.29 3.93
CA ILE A 52 9.36 8.04 5.31
C ILE A 52 8.81 9.09 6.27
N ASP A 53 8.70 10.35 5.86
CA ASP A 53 8.06 11.39 6.67
C ASP A 53 6.58 11.10 6.91
N TYR A 54 5.85 10.62 5.89
CA TYR A 54 4.46 10.19 6.05
C TYR A 54 4.34 8.92 6.90
N PHE A 55 5.25 7.96 6.72
CA PHE A 55 5.30 6.79 7.59
C PHE A 55 5.50 7.18 9.06
N VAL A 56 6.45 8.08 9.34
CA VAL A 56 6.70 8.57 10.69
C VAL A 56 5.48 9.30 11.24
N GLN A 57 4.87 10.21 10.48
CA GLN A 57 3.64 10.88 10.91
C GLN A 57 2.54 9.86 11.25
N TRP A 58 2.33 8.87 10.39
CA TRP A 58 1.35 7.82 10.63
C TRP A 58 1.65 7.00 11.90
N LEU A 59 2.92 6.69 12.20
CA LEU A 59 3.29 5.97 13.41
C LEU A 59 2.90 6.71 14.70
N TYR A 60 3.04 8.03 14.72
CA TYR A 60 2.75 8.83 15.90
C TYR A 60 1.28 9.27 15.97
N THR A 61 0.67 9.55 14.82
CA THR A 61 -0.68 10.07 14.71
C THR A 61 -1.39 9.44 13.51
N PRO A 62 -1.80 8.16 13.59
CA PRO A 62 -2.50 7.48 12.49
C PRO A 62 -3.73 8.28 12.05
N GLY A 63 -3.85 8.53 10.75
CA GLY A 63 -4.97 9.30 10.19
C GLY A 63 -4.80 10.83 10.23
N HIS A 64 -3.86 11.37 11.00
CA HIS A 64 -3.63 12.81 11.12
C HIS A 64 -2.29 13.20 10.52
N PHE A 65 -2.33 13.59 9.25
CA PHE A 65 -1.17 14.16 8.56
C PHE A 65 -1.20 15.68 8.61
N VAL A 66 -0.02 16.30 8.70
CA VAL A 66 0.12 17.76 8.63
C VAL A 66 -0.38 18.30 7.28
N LYS A 67 -0.15 17.54 6.21
CA LYS A 67 -0.68 17.75 4.86
C LYS A 67 -1.31 16.44 4.39
N VAL A 68 -2.49 16.47 3.79
CA VAL A 68 -3.08 15.28 3.19
C VAL A 68 -2.13 14.74 2.10
N PRO A 69 -1.74 13.46 2.15
CA PRO A 69 -0.84 12.88 1.16
C PRO A 69 -1.50 12.82 -0.22
N GLU A 70 -0.72 13.04 -1.26
CA GLU A 70 -1.13 12.77 -2.62
C GLU A 70 -1.26 11.25 -2.85
N ILE A 71 -2.13 10.84 -3.77
CA ILE A 71 -2.40 9.42 -4.00
C ILE A 71 -1.12 8.64 -4.36
N LYS A 72 -0.21 9.23 -5.14
CA LYS A 72 1.10 8.64 -5.45
C LYS A 72 1.91 8.33 -4.19
N THR A 73 1.89 9.21 -3.21
CA THR A 73 2.57 9.01 -1.92
C THR A 73 1.91 7.91 -1.10
N VAL A 74 0.58 7.79 -1.14
CA VAL A 74 -0.15 6.70 -0.46
C VAL A 74 0.12 5.35 -1.11
N LEU A 75 0.18 5.26 -2.44
CA LEU A 75 0.55 4.04 -3.15
C LEU A 75 1.98 3.59 -2.76
N ARG A 76 2.92 4.53 -2.67
CA ARG A 76 4.28 4.28 -2.17
C ARG A 76 4.30 3.82 -0.71
N LEU A 77 3.48 4.42 0.13
CA LEU A 77 3.36 4.03 1.53
C LEU A 77 2.80 2.60 1.67
N CYS A 78 1.87 2.22 0.79
CA CYS A 78 1.30 0.88 0.74
C CYS A 78 2.33 -0.19 0.35
N THR A 79 3.11 0.04 -0.71
CA THR A 79 4.17 -0.87 -1.17
C THR A 79 5.33 -0.95 -0.17
N PHE A 80 5.67 0.19 0.45
CA PHE A 80 6.62 0.24 1.56
C PHE A 80 6.14 -0.61 2.74
N ALA A 81 4.88 -0.46 3.15
CA ALA A 81 4.28 -1.22 4.25
C ALA A 81 4.34 -2.74 4.01
N ASP A 82 4.07 -3.17 2.78
CA ASP A 82 4.19 -4.57 2.36
C ASP A 82 5.63 -5.07 2.51
N THR A 83 6.60 -4.27 2.01
CA THR A 83 8.03 -4.57 2.06
C THR A 83 8.54 -4.78 3.49
N ILE A 84 8.08 -3.97 4.45
CA ILE A 84 8.46 -4.11 5.86
C ILE A 84 7.51 -5.04 6.65
N GLY A 85 6.53 -5.66 5.97
CA GLY A 85 5.55 -6.55 6.58
C GLY A 85 4.77 -5.86 7.70
N PHE A 86 4.16 -4.71 7.42
CA PHE A 86 3.37 -3.91 8.36
C PHE A 86 1.90 -3.80 7.92
N PRO A 87 1.08 -4.84 8.15
CA PRO A 87 -0.29 -4.92 7.61
C PRO A 87 -1.21 -3.77 7.99
N LYS A 88 -1.06 -3.20 9.20
CA LYS A 88 -1.90 -2.07 9.64
C LYS A 88 -1.72 -0.83 8.75
N LEU A 89 -0.48 -0.54 8.38
CA LEU A 89 -0.16 0.59 7.49
C LEU A 89 -0.61 0.30 6.05
N GLN A 90 -0.43 -0.95 5.61
CA GLN A 90 -0.89 -1.39 4.29
C GLN A 90 -2.43 -1.25 4.17
N ASN A 91 -3.18 -1.76 5.15
CA ASN A 91 -4.64 -1.66 5.18
C ASN A 91 -5.12 -0.21 5.27
N TYR A 92 -4.45 0.63 6.07
CA TYR A 92 -4.72 2.07 6.09
C TYR A 92 -4.55 2.70 4.71
N SER A 93 -3.45 2.36 4.03
CA SER A 93 -3.15 2.91 2.70
C SER A 93 -4.15 2.39 1.66
N MET A 94 -4.63 1.15 1.79
CA MET A 94 -5.68 0.59 0.95
C MET A 94 -7.03 1.28 1.17
N ASP A 95 -7.43 1.50 2.42
CA ASP A 95 -8.65 2.25 2.75
C ASP A 95 -8.62 3.66 2.16
N PHE A 96 -7.48 4.36 2.29
CA PHE A 96 -7.29 5.68 1.71
C PHE A 96 -7.38 5.64 0.18
N THR A 97 -6.75 4.64 -0.45
CA THR A 97 -6.73 4.46 -1.91
C THR A 97 -8.14 4.22 -2.44
N GLN A 98 -8.91 3.31 -1.82
CA GLN A 98 -10.30 3.05 -2.21
C GLN A 98 -11.17 4.31 -2.06
N ASP A 99 -11.07 5.02 -0.93
CA ASP A 99 -11.84 6.25 -0.70
C ASP A 99 -11.47 7.38 -1.66
N HIS A 100 -10.19 7.50 -2.03
CA HIS A 100 -9.73 8.46 -3.03
C HIS A 100 -10.42 8.21 -4.38
N TYR A 101 -10.43 6.97 -4.87
CA TYR A 101 -11.04 6.68 -6.16
C TYR A 101 -12.57 6.64 -6.10
N LEU A 102 -13.15 6.41 -4.92
CA LEU A 102 -14.59 6.52 -4.74
C LEU A 102 -15.06 7.98 -4.84
N ARG A 103 -14.31 8.93 -4.24
CA ARG A 103 -14.78 10.31 -4.03
C ARG A 103 -14.16 11.35 -4.96
N ASN A 104 -12.90 11.17 -5.36
CA ASN A 104 -12.11 12.23 -6.01
C ASN A 104 -11.79 11.92 -7.47
N ALA A 105 -11.50 10.66 -7.81
CA ALA A 105 -11.10 10.26 -9.16
C ALA A 105 -11.75 8.92 -9.52
N LYS A 106 -12.54 8.83 -10.59
CA LYS A 106 -13.29 7.59 -10.89
C LYS A 106 -12.38 6.37 -11.17
N PHE A 107 -11.21 6.61 -11.78
CA PHE A 107 -10.29 5.57 -12.25
C PHE A 107 -8.84 5.94 -11.93
N MET A 108 -7.99 4.93 -11.83
CA MET A 108 -6.54 5.11 -11.71
C MET A 108 -5.92 5.61 -13.02
N GLY A 109 -4.98 6.53 -12.90
CA GLY A 109 -4.19 7.03 -14.03
C GLY A 109 -3.13 6.04 -14.50
N LEU A 110 -2.66 6.24 -15.73
CA LEU A 110 -1.63 5.42 -16.36
C LEU A 110 -0.34 5.34 -15.51
N ASP A 111 0.11 6.48 -14.99
CA ASP A 111 1.34 6.57 -14.17
C ASP A 111 1.20 5.80 -12.85
N GLU A 112 0.01 5.81 -12.24
CA GLU A 112 -0.28 5.17 -10.97
C GLU A 112 -0.32 3.65 -11.15
N LEU A 113 -1.02 3.18 -12.18
CA LEU A 113 -1.05 1.77 -12.55
C LEU A 113 0.37 1.26 -12.86
N LYS A 114 1.11 1.99 -13.70
CA LYS A 114 2.50 1.63 -14.03
C LYS A 114 3.34 1.49 -12.77
N TYR A 115 3.28 2.47 -11.87
CA TYR A 115 4.01 2.41 -10.61
C TYR A 115 3.68 1.16 -9.80
N VAL A 116 2.39 0.84 -9.62
CA VAL A 116 1.99 -0.33 -8.82
C VAL A 116 2.51 -1.62 -9.44
N PHE A 117 2.29 -1.84 -10.73
CA PHE A 117 2.74 -3.09 -11.38
C PHE A 117 4.28 -3.22 -11.41
N GLU A 118 5.03 -2.12 -11.48
CA GLU A 118 6.49 -2.13 -11.31
C GLU A 118 6.89 -2.49 -9.88
N ALA A 119 6.23 -1.88 -8.89
CA ALA A 119 6.55 -2.07 -7.47
C ALA A 119 6.16 -3.47 -6.95
N THR A 120 5.10 -4.08 -7.50
CA THR A 120 4.58 -5.40 -7.07
C THR A 120 4.97 -6.53 -8.02
N GLY A 121 5.81 -6.28 -9.03
CA GLY A 121 6.18 -7.27 -10.06
C GLY A 121 7.22 -8.30 -9.61
N ALA A 122 7.78 -8.18 -8.41
CA ALA A 122 8.76 -9.13 -7.89
C ALA A 122 8.08 -10.40 -7.35
N ALA A 123 8.72 -11.57 -7.52
CA ALA A 123 8.17 -12.91 -7.22
C ALA A 123 7.68 -13.18 -5.78
N HIS A 124 7.83 -12.22 -4.86
CA HIS A 124 7.34 -12.28 -3.48
C HIS A 124 6.05 -11.47 -3.25
N MET A 125 5.51 -10.82 -4.28
CA MET A 125 4.32 -9.95 -4.21
C MET A 125 3.20 -10.37 -5.19
N GLU A 126 3.16 -11.65 -5.61
CA GLU A 126 2.09 -12.17 -6.47
C GLU A 126 0.69 -12.01 -5.82
N ASP A 127 0.60 -12.07 -4.49
CA ASP A 127 -0.64 -11.88 -3.72
C ASP A 127 -0.75 -10.45 -3.13
N SER A 128 -0.35 -9.41 -3.87
CA SER A 128 -0.45 -8.03 -3.38
C SER A 128 -1.90 -7.50 -3.49
N PRO A 129 -2.56 -7.13 -2.37
CA PRO A 129 -3.92 -6.60 -2.42
C PRO A 129 -4.03 -5.30 -3.23
N LEU A 130 -2.94 -4.53 -3.31
CA LEU A 130 -2.90 -3.32 -4.12
C LEU A 130 -2.90 -3.64 -5.62
N ARG A 131 -2.19 -4.70 -6.02
CA ARG A 131 -2.18 -5.17 -7.41
C ARG A 131 -3.55 -5.72 -7.80
N GLU A 132 -4.17 -6.51 -6.91
CA GLU A 132 -5.53 -7.02 -7.09
C GLU A 132 -6.54 -5.87 -7.25
N PHE A 133 -6.47 -4.84 -6.40
CA PHE A 133 -7.29 -3.64 -6.53
C PHE A 133 -7.09 -2.93 -7.88
N CYS A 134 -5.84 -2.82 -8.37
CA CYS A 134 -5.56 -2.22 -9.68
C CYS A 134 -6.19 -3.00 -10.82
N VAL A 135 -6.16 -4.34 -10.75
CA VAL A 135 -6.79 -5.18 -11.76
C VAL A 135 -8.32 -5.07 -11.70
N ALA A 136 -8.89 -5.06 -10.49
CA ALA A 136 -10.32 -4.82 -10.30
C ALA A 136 -10.75 -3.44 -10.83
N GLN A 137 -9.94 -2.39 -10.64
CA GLN A 137 -10.16 -1.06 -11.24
C GLN A 137 -10.19 -1.10 -12.77
N LEU A 138 -9.26 -1.85 -13.39
CA LEU A 138 -9.21 -2.00 -14.85
C LEU A 138 -10.43 -2.75 -15.38
N HIS A 139 -10.83 -3.84 -14.72
CA HIS A 139 -12.06 -4.56 -15.03
C HIS A 139 -13.29 -3.65 -14.92
N PHE A 140 -13.40 -2.92 -13.81
CA PHE A 140 -14.49 -1.97 -13.58
C PHE A 140 -14.52 -0.87 -14.64
N GLN A 141 -13.37 -0.31 -15.02
CA GLN A 141 -13.26 0.70 -16.09
C GLN A 141 -13.65 0.12 -17.46
N ASN A 142 -13.21 -1.11 -17.76
CA ASN A 142 -13.55 -1.80 -18.99
C ASN A 142 -15.07 -2.01 -19.13
N ASN A 143 -15.75 -2.36 -18.02
CA ASN A 143 -17.19 -2.65 -18.06
C ASN A 143 -18.08 -1.40 -18.01
N ASN A 144 -17.57 -0.27 -17.49
CA ASN A 144 -18.43 0.89 -17.19
C ASN A 144 -18.12 2.15 -17.98
N ASP A 145 -16.99 2.25 -18.68
CA ASP A 145 -16.60 3.52 -19.31
C ASP A 145 -15.62 3.36 -20.48
N ASP A 146 -14.31 3.40 -20.20
CA ASP A 146 -13.26 3.64 -21.20
C ASP A 146 -12.42 2.38 -21.46
N ILE A 147 -13.02 1.46 -22.22
CA ILE A 147 -12.35 0.25 -22.74
C ILE A 147 -11.05 0.61 -23.48
N SER A 148 -11.03 1.75 -24.19
CA SER A 148 -9.87 2.17 -24.97
C SER A 148 -8.68 2.54 -24.09
N ALA A 149 -8.91 3.14 -22.91
CA ALA A 149 -7.87 3.40 -21.92
C ALA A 149 -7.30 2.10 -21.34
N VAL A 150 -8.15 1.11 -21.04
CA VAL A 150 -7.72 -0.20 -20.53
C VAL A 150 -6.85 -0.92 -21.57
N ILE A 151 -7.30 -0.98 -22.83
CA ILE A 151 -6.52 -1.57 -23.94
C ILE A 151 -5.18 -0.86 -24.08
N ARG A 152 -5.17 0.48 -24.09
CA ARG A 152 -3.94 1.28 -24.19
C ARG A 152 -2.97 0.99 -23.05
N PHE A 153 -3.46 0.88 -21.82
CA PHE A 153 -2.64 0.53 -20.67
C PHE A 153 -2.02 -0.86 -20.85
N LEU A 154 -2.83 -1.88 -21.16
CA LEU A 154 -2.36 -3.26 -21.33
C LEU A 154 -1.35 -3.41 -22.48
N GLN A 155 -1.53 -2.68 -23.58
CA GLN A 155 -0.57 -2.62 -24.68
C GLN A 155 0.74 -1.92 -24.28
N THR A 156 0.65 -0.87 -23.47
CA THR A 156 1.81 -0.09 -23.02
C THR A 156 2.59 -0.83 -21.92
N PHE A 157 1.89 -1.63 -21.11
CA PHE A 157 2.45 -2.30 -19.95
C PHE A 157 2.12 -3.80 -19.92
N PRO A 158 2.74 -4.62 -20.80
CA PRO A 158 2.35 -6.02 -21.01
C PRO A 158 2.47 -6.92 -19.77
N ILE A 159 3.29 -6.55 -18.78
CA ILE A 159 3.40 -7.30 -17.51
C ILE A 159 2.07 -7.33 -16.73
N ALA A 160 1.17 -6.37 -16.99
CA ALA A 160 -0.17 -6.36 -16.39
C ALA A 160 -1.15 -7.34 -17.07
N ILE A 161 -0.85 -7.83 -18.29
CA ILE A 161 -1.79 -8.66 -19.08
C ILE A 161 -2.13 -9.94 -18.36
N ASN A 162 -1.14 -10.67 -17.82
CA ASN A 162 -1.40 -11.95 -17.17
C ASN A 162 -2.31 -11.78 -15.95
N ALA A 163 -2.00 -10.82 -15.07
CA ALA A 163 -2.81 -10.53 -13.90
C ALA A 163 -4.24 -10.09 -14.28
N TYR A 164 -4.38 -9.29 -15.35
CA TYR A 164 -5.68 -8.91 -15.87
C TYR A 164 -6.48 -10.11 -16.39
N LEU A 165 -5.87 -10.97 -17.21
CA LEU A 165 -6.54 -12.15 -17.77
C LEU A 165 -6.89 -13.19 -16.69
N GLU A 166 -6.03 -13.37 -15.68
CA GLU A 166 -6.30 -14.24 -14.53
C GLU A 166 -7.54 -13.74 -13.76
N TYR A 167 -7.59 -12.44 -13.46
CA TYR A 167 -8.75 -11.85 -12.81
C TYR A 167 -10.03 -11.95 -13.64
N GLU A 168 -9.98 -11.71 -14.95
CA GLU A 168 -11.13 -11.87 -15.85
C GLU A 168 -11.61 -13.33 -15.91
N ALA A 169 -10.68 -14.29 -15.93
CA ALA A 169 -11.02 -15.72 -15.94
C ALA A 169 -11.74 -16.15 -14.65
N GLU A 170 -11.32 -15.63 -13.50
CA GLU A 170 -11.99 -15.85 -12.21
C GLU A 170 -13.35 -15.14 -12.13
N THR A 171 -13.41 -13.90 -12.62
CA THR A 171 -14.60 -13.04 -12.55
C THR A 171 -15.72 -13.49 -13.49
N CYS A 172 -15.39 -14.11 -14.63
CA CYS A 172 -16.36 -14.68 -15.56
C CYS A 172 -17.33 -15.68 -14.88
N CYS A 173 -16.89 -16.31 -13.78
CA CYS A 173 -17.68 -17.28 -13.03
C CYS A 173 -18.35 -16.70 -11.77
N ASP A 174 -18.01 -15.47 -11.36
CA ASP A 174 -18.42 -14.89 -10.08
C ASP A 174 -19.17 -13.55 -10.26
N MET A 175 -20.50 -13.62 -10.17
CA MET A 175 -21.38 -12.44 -10.26
C MET A 175 -21.12 -11.42 -9.15
N ASP A 176 -20.51 -11.81 -8.03
CA ASP A 176 -20.22 -10.90 -6.92
C ASP A 176 -18.98 -10.03 -7.17
N ARG A 177 -18.10 -10.40 -8.11
CA ARG A 177 -16.89 -9.64 -8.49
C ARG A 177 -17.14 -8.51 -9.49
N ASN A 178 -18.34 -8.40 -10.05
CA ASN A 178 -18.78 -7.26 -10.87
C ASN A 178 -19.17 -6.01 -10.03
N HIS A 179 -18.85 -5.99 -8.75
CA HIS A 179 -19.15 -4.85 -7.89
C HIS A 179 -18.11 -3.73 -8.09
N ASP A 180 -18.43 -2.52 -7.60
CA ASP A 180 -17.49 -1.41 -7.63
C ASP A 180 -16.36 -1.65 -6.60
N PRO A 181 -15.11 -1.90 -7.03
CA PRO A 181 -14.01 -2.24 -6.11
C PRO A 181 -13.61 -1.09 -5.19
N ARG A 182 -14.13 0.12 -5.43
CA ARG A 182 -13.93 1.31 -4.58
C ARG A 182 -14.89 1.30 -3.39
N SER A 183 -16.01 0.59 -3.51
CA SER A 183 -17.04 0.54 -2.48
C SER A 183 -16.66 -0.46 -1.40
N ARG A 184 -16.52 0.05 -0.18
CA ARG A 184 -16.28 -0.75 1.03
C ARG A 184 -17.57 -1.13 1.76
N GLU A 185 -18.75 -0.86 1.19
CA GLU A 185 -20.03 -1.17 1.85
C GLU A 185 -20.32 -2.67 1.89
N ARG A 186 -20.10 -3.37 0.76
CA ARG A 186 -20.37 -4.80 0.63
C ARG A 186 -19.18 -5.64 1.04
N PHE A 187 -17.98 -5.21 0.66
CA PHE A 187 -16.72 -5.91 0.93
C PHE A 187 -15.71 -4.97 1.62
N PRO A 188 -15.92 -4.66 2.92
CA PRO A 188 -15.18 -3.62 3.64
C PRO A 188 -13.68 -3.80 3.78
N CYS A 189 -13.19 -5.01 3.52
CA CYS A 189 -11.80 -5.41 3.72
C CYS A 189 -11.31 -6.36 2.62
N GLU A 190 -11.91 -6.31 1.42
CA GLU A 190 -11.55 -7.19 0.31
C GLU A 190 -10.06 -7.13 0.00
N PHE A 191 -9.54 -5.92 -0.12
CA PHE A 191 -8.12 -5.69 -0.44
C PHE A 191 -7.28 -5.45 0.82
N HIS A 192 -7.64 -6.03 1.97
CA HIS A 192 -6.87 -5.91 3.21
C HIS A 192 -6.04 -7.17 3.46
N VAL A 193 -4.87 -6.98 4.07
CA VAL A 193 -4.07 -8.08 4.62
C VAL A 193 -4.63 -8.48 5.97
N HIS A 194 -4.97 -9.77 6.09
CA HIS A 194 -5.46 -10.36 7.33
C HIS A 194 -4.37 -11.18 8.02
N VAL A 195 -4.08 -10.82 9.28
CA VAL A 195 -3.22 -11.65 10.14
C VAL A 195 -4.01 -12.88 10.59
N PRO A 196 -3.47 -14.11 10.47
CA PRO A 196 -4.13 -15.33 10.93
C PRO A 196 -4.61 -15.20 12.39
N GLY A 197 -5.89 -15.47 12.64
CA GLY A 197 -6.51 -15.37 13.96
C GLY A 197 -7.07 -13.99 14.33
N SER A 198 -6.91 -12.97 13.48
CA SER A 198 -7.56 -11.67 13.62
C SER A 198 -9.03 -11.72 13.17
N LYS A 199 -9.93 -11.03 13.88
CA LYS A 199 -11.30 -10.80 13.41
C LYS A 199 -11.29 -9.83 12.23
N ARG A 200 -12.11 -10.05 11.19
CA ARG A 200 -12.21 -9.14 10.01
C ARG A 200 -12.43 -7.67 10.41
N ASN A 201 -13.16 -7.39 11.48
CA ASN A 201 -13.43 -6.02 11.93
C ASN A 201 -12.21 -5.32 12.56
N ALA A 202 -11.11 -6.04 12.84
CA ALA A 202 -9.90 -5.48 13.43
C ALA A 202 -8.90 -4.95 12.40
N CYS A 203 -9.17 -5.12 11.09
CA CYS A 203 -8.28 -4.66 10.02
C CYS A 203 -8.58 -3.25 9.52
N GLN A 204 -9.76 -2.70 9.84
CA GLN A 204 -10.15 -1.35 9.45
C GLN A 204 -9.64 -0.33 10.47
N ILE A 205 -8.91 0.67 9.98
CA ILE A 205 -8.58 1.86 10.76
C ILE A 205 -9.57 2.93 10.33
N LYS A 206 -10.26 3.56 11.29
CA LYS A 206 -11.16 4.68 10.96
C LYS A 206 -10.34 5.79 10.31
N LEU A 207 -10.67 6.10 9.07
CA LEU A 207 -10.26 7.36 8.45
C LEU A 207 -11.16 8.45 9.05
N GLU A 208 -10.55 9.40 9.77
CA GLU A 208 -11.26 10.57 10.31
C GLU A 208 -11.38 11.68 9.26
#